data_AF-K6HEP0-F1
#
_entry.id   AF-K6HEP0-F1
#
_cell.length_a   1.000
_cell.length_b   1.000
_cell.length_c   1.000
_cell.angle_alpha   90.00
_cell.angle_beta   90.00
_cell.angle_gamma   90.00
#
_symmetry.space_group_name_H-M   'P 1'
#
loop_
_entity.id
_entity.type
_entity.pdbx_description
1 polymer ?
#
loop_
_entity_poly.entity_id
_entity_poly.type
_entity_poly.pdbx_seq_one_letter_code
_entity_poly.pdbx_strand_id
1 'polypeptide(L)'
;MNGYSTLVIFLTVSELALLLLVVLFFSRLRRSEELLARLQKNQDALLKKLDFNAKLEQELVGSFQRRQAELAELDQKLEERSRQLEKLVRKAEEFTRSPDFLRQVILNGARRGQSPQALAKATGLSMDEVELILSRQG
;
A
#
# COMPACT_ATOMS: atom_id res chain seq x y z
N MET A 1 -52.66 18.25 77.08
CA MET A 1 -51.71 17.28 76.50
C MET A 1 -50.38 17.46 77.19
N ASN A 2 -49.90 16.44 77.90
CA ASN A 2 -48.77 16.56 78.84
C ASN A 2 -47.47 16.88 78.08
N GLY A 3 -46.71 17.90 78.51
CA GLY A 3 -45.49 18.39 77.84
C GLY A 3 -44.38 17.35 77.63
N TYR A 4 -44.41 16.26 78.40
CA TYR A 4 -43.53 15.11 78.20
C TYR A 4 -43.83 14.34 76.91
N SER A 5 -45.10 14.19 76.53
CA SER A 5 -45.49 13.48 75.32
C SER A 5 -45.03 14.23 74.05
N THR A 6 -45.13 15.57 74.07
CA THR A 6 -44.62 16.42 72.98
C THR A 6 -43.10 16.36 72.84
N LEU A 7 -42.35 16.26 73.94
CA LEU A 7 -40.89 16.12 73.90
C LEU A 7 -40.45 14.76 73.35
N VAL A 8 -41.11 13.68 73.75
CA VAL A 8 -40.82 12.34 73.24
C VAL A 8 -41.09 12.27 71.74
N ILE A 9 -42.24 12.79 71.28
CA ILE A 9 -42.57 12.81 69.84
C ILE A 9 -41.53 13.62 69.05
N PHE A 10 -41.12 14.79 69.56
CA PHE A 10 -40.11 15.61 68.90
C PHE A 10 -38.75 14.88 68.81
N LEU A 11 -38.34 14.20 69.89
CA LEU A 11 -37.10 13.43 69.91
C LEU A 11 -37.13 12.28 68.89
N THR A 12 -38.23 11.52 68.83
CA THR A 12 -38.36 10.41 67.87
C THR A 12 -38.40 10.89 66.42
N VAL A 13 -39.06 12.02 66.15
CA VAL A 13 -39.07 12.63 64.81
C VAL A 13 -37.67 13.13 64.44
N SER A 14 -36.96 13.75 65.37
CA SER A 14 -35.59 14.21 65.14
C SER A 14 -34.63 13.05 64.91
N GLU A 15 -34.77 11.96 65.66
CA GLU A 15 -33.98 10.73 65.48
C GLU A 15 -34.25 10.09 64.11
N LEU A 16 -35.52 10.01 63.72
CA LEU A 16 -35.91 9.48 62.40
C LEU A 16 -35.36 10.34 61.26
N ALA A 17 -35.39 11.68 61.42
CA ALA A 17 -34.82 12.61 60.45
C ALA A 17 -33.29 12.45 60.33
N LEU A 18 -32.59 12.27 61.45
CA LEU A 18 -31.14 12.02 61.45
C LEU A 18 -30.79 10.69 60.76
N LEU A 19 -31.53 9.62 61.03
CA LEU A 19 -31.35 8.35 60.34
C LEU A 19 -31.56 8.48 58.82
N LEU A 20 -32.61 9.19 58.41
CA LEU A 20 -32.91 9.41 57.00
C LEU A 20 -31.79 10.22 56.32
N LEU A 21 -31.26 11.24 57.00
CA LEU A 21 -30.14 12.04 56.52
C LEU A 21 -28.88 11.19 56.34
N VAL A 22 -28.55 10.32 57.29
CA VAL A 22 -27.41 9.39 57.18
C VAL A 22 -27.56 8.45 55.98
N VAL A 23 -28.75 7.87 55.79
CA VAL A 23 -29.02 6.97 54.65
C VAL A 23 -28.89 7.72 53.32
N LEU A 24 -29.41 8.94 53.22
CA LEU A 24 -29.27 9.78 52.03
C LEU A 24 -27.81 10.14 51.75
N PHE A 25 -27.05 10.50 52.79
CA PHE A 25 -25.62 10.79 52.67
C PHE A 25 -24.83 9.58 52.17
N PHE A 26 -25.09 8.41 52.75
CA PHE A 26 -24.42 7.16 52.37
C PHE A 26 -24.72 6.78 50.91
N SER A 27 -25.99 6.90 50.50
CA SER A 27 -26.42 6.64 49.12
C SER A 27 -25.78 7.62 48.12
N ARG A 28 -25.75 8.92 48.45
CA ARG A 28 -25.12 9.95 47.61
C ARG A 28 -23.62 9.72 47.46
N LEU A 29 -22.94 9.35 48.55
CA LEU A 29 -21.51 9.08 48.54
C LEU A 29 -21.16 7.88 47.66
N ARG A 30 -21.87 6.76 47.85
CA ARG A 30 -21.67 5.54 47.05
C ARG A 30 -21.90 5.77 45.56
N ARG A 31 -22.90 6.59 45.21
CA ARG A 31 -23.18 6.97 43.81
C ARG A 31 -22.05 7.82 43.21
N SER A 32 -21.41 8.67 44.02
CA SER A 32 -20.25 9.47 43.59
C SER A 32 -19.02 8.60 43.32
N GLU A 33 -18.76 7.60 44.16
CA GLU A 33 -17.64 6.67 43.98
C GLU A 33 -17.80 5.82 42.71
N GLU A 34 -19.01 5.31 42.44
CA GLU A 34 -19.27 4.53 41.23
C GLU A 34 -19.09 5.35 39.95
N LEU A 35 -19.47 6.64 39.96
CA LEU A 35 -19.28 7.53 38.81
C LEU A 35 -17.79 7.83 38.57
N LEU A 36 -17.03 8.08 39.63
CA LEU A 36 -15.58 8.28 39.54
C LEU A 36 -14.87 7.04 39.02
N ALA A 37 -15.22 5.86 39.52
CA ALA A 37 -14.65 4.59 39.06
C ALA A 37 -14.96 4.34 37.56
N ARG A 38 -16.18 4.67 37.10
CA ARG A 38 -16.54 4.57 35.68
C ARG A 38 -15.77 5.57 34.81
N LEU A 39 -15.60 6.81 35.29
CA LEU A 39 -14.83 7.83 34.57
C LEU A 39 -13.35 7.46 34.46
N GLN A 40 -12.73 6.99 35.54
CA GLN A 40 -11.35 6.51 35.53
C GLN A 40 -11.17 5.35 34.55
N LYS A 41 -12.06 4.34 34.61
CA LYS A 41 -12.02 3.20 33.68
C LYS A 41 -12.14 3.62 32.21
N ASN A 42 -12.99 4.61 31.91
CA ASN A 42 -13.15 5.15 30.56
C ASN A 42 -11.90 5.94 30.12
N GLN A 43 -11.29 6.72 31.01
CA GLN A 43 -10.05 7.44 30.73
C GLN A 43 -8.91 6.47 30.45
N ASP A 44 -8.75 5.41 31.25
CA ASP A 44 -7.73 4.38 31.01
C ASP A 44 -7.93 3.67 29.66
N ALA A 45 -9.18 3.38 29.30
CA ALA A 45 -9.51 2.77 28.02
C ALA A 45 -9.19 3.70 26.84
N LEU A 46 -9.44 5.01 26.98
CA LEU A 46 -9.11 6.00 25.96
C LEU A 46 -7.59 6.21 25.83
N LEU A 47 -6.86 6.28 26.96
CA LEU A 47 -5.40 6.40 26.96
C LEU A 47 -4.73 5.20 26.30
N LYS A 48 -5.19 3.97 26.58
CA LYS A 48 -4.69 2.76 25.90
C LYS A 48 -4.91 2.79 24.39
N LYS A 49 -6.06 3.29 23.94
CA LYS A 49 -6.35 3.42 22.50
C LYS A 49 -5.47 4.47 21.84
N LEU A 50 -5.21 5.59 22.50
CA LEU A 50 -4.32 6.63 21.99
C LEU A 50 -2.86 6.15 21.89
N ASP A 51 -2.35 5.50 22.94
CA ASP A 51 -0.99 4.93 22.93
C ASP A 51 -0.82 3.86 21.84
N PHE A 52 -1.83 3.00 21.66
CA PHE A 52 -1.83 2.01 20.58
C PHE A 52 -1.88 2.65 19.18
N ASN A 53 -2.70 3.69 18.99
CA ASN A 53 -2.78 4.39 17.71
C ASN A 53 -1.48 5.13 17.39
N ALA A 54 -0.89 5.83 18.36
CA ALA A 54 0.40 6.49 18.20
C ALA A 54 1.53 5.51 17.84
N LYS A 55 1.55 4.33 18.46
CA LYS A 55 2.49 3.25 18.10
C LYS A 55 2.27 2.75 16.68
N LEU A 56 1.01 2.53 16.28
CA LEU A 56 0.68 2.13 14.91
C LEU A 56 1.07 3.19 13.88
N GLU A 57 0.81 4.47 14.15
CA GLU A 57 1.22 5.57 13.27
C GLU A 57 2.75 5.60 13.12
N GLN A 58 3.50 5.42 14.20
CA GLN A 58 4.96 5.39 14.16
C GLN A 58 5.49 4.20 13.33
N GLU A 59 4.90 3.02 13.51
CA GLU A 59 5.24 1.83 12.71
C GLU A 59 4.83 1.99 11.24
N LEU A 60 3.65 2.56 10.97
CA LEU A 60 3.17 2.83 9.62
C LEU A 60 4.14 3.78 8.91
N VAL A 61 4.43 4.95 9.49
CA VAL A 61 5.26 5.99 8.88
C VAL A 61 6.66 5.45 8.56
N GLY A 62 7.26 4.68 9.47
CA GLY A 62 8.54 4.01 9.20
C GLY A 62 8.46 3.02 8.04
N SER A 63 7.40 2.21 7.97
CA SER A 63 7.19 1.26 6.86
C SER A 63 6.90 1.94 5.52
N PHE A 64 6.27 3.12 5.53
CA PHE A 64 5.94 3.87 4.33
C PHE A 64 7.17 4.51 3.71
N GLN A 65 8.02 5.16 4.51
CA GLN A 65 9.28 5.74 4.02
C GLN A 65 10.19 4.67 3.41
N ARG A 66 10.32 3.53 4.07
CA ARG A 66 11.10 2.40 3.54
C ARG A 66 10.55 1.87 2.23
N ARG A 67 9.22 1.68 2.13
CA ARG A 67 8.57 1.26 0.88
C ARG A 67 8.71 2.29 -0.24
N GLN A 68 8.68 3.58 0.07
CA GLN A 68 8.88 4.64 -0.92
C GLN A 68 10.30 4.66 -1.46
N ALA A 69 11.30 4.44 -0.60
CA ALA A 69 12.69 4.30 -1.03
C ALA A 69 12.90 3.05 -1.90
N GLU A 70 12.34 1.91 -1.50
CA GLU A 70 12.40 0.66 -2.27
C GLU A 70 11.68 0.80 -3.63
N LEU A 71 10.53 1.47 -3.68
CA LEU A 71 9.82 1.75 -4.94
C LEU A 71 10.63 2.68 -5.85
N ALA A 72 11.25 3.74 -5.32
CA ALA A 72 12.08 4.63 -6.11
C ALA A 72 13.30 3.92 -6.71
N GLU A 73 13.95 3.02 -5.94
CA GLU A 73 15.06 2.22 -6.43
C GLU A 73 14.62 1.23 -7.52
N LEU A 74 13.45 0.59 -7.35
CA LEU A 74 12.89 -0.32 -8.35
C LEU A 74 12.54 0.41 -9.64
N ASP A 75 11.98 1.62 -9.55
CA ASP A 75 11.61 2.43 -10.70
C ASP A 75 12.86 2.84 -11.50
N GLN A 76 13.94 3.24 -10.80
CA GLN A 76 15.22 3.54 -11.43
C GLN A 76 15.80 2.33 -12.16
N LYS A 77 15.74 1.14 -11.56
CA LYS A 77 16.19 -0.11 -12.21
C LYS A 77 15.34 -0.46 -13.43
N LEU A 78 14.02 -0.29 -13.34
CA LEU A 78 13.12 -0.52 -14.47
C LEU A 78 13.40 0.45 -15.62
N GLU A 79 13.64 1.72 -15.31
CA GLU A 79 13.96 2.72 -16.33
C GLU A 79 15.30 2.41 -17.01
N GLU A 80 16.31 2.01 -16.24
CA GLU A 80 17.60 1.60 -16.81
C GLU A 80 17.46 0.37 -17.72
N ARG A 81 16.71 -0.65 -17.27
CA ARG A 81 16.41 -1.84 -18.08
C ARG A 81 15.63 -1.50 -19.34
N SER A 82 14.65 -0.62 -19.25
CA SER A 82 13.88 -0.12 -20.40
C SER A 82 14.80 0.54 -21.43
N ARG A 83 15.68 1.45 -20.99
CA ARG A 83 16.67 2.10 -21.87
C ARG A 83 17.65 1.11 -22.48
N GLN A 84 18.09 0.09 -21.74
CA GLN A 84 18.96 -0.96 -22.26
C GLN A 84 18.26 -1.76 -23.36
N LEU A 85 17.00 -2.17 -23.13
CA LEU A 85 16.20 -2.89 -24.10
C LEU A 85 15.95 -2.05 -25.35
N GLU A 86 15.62 -0.77 -25.21
CA GLU A 86 15.44 0.13 -26.35
C GLU A 86 16.71 0.24 -27.20
N LYS A 87 17.89 0.34 -26.56
CA LYS A 87 19.17 0.32 -27.28
C LYS A 87 19.41 -1.01 -28.01
N LEU A 88 19.06 -2.13 -27.41
CA LEU A 88 19.20 -3.44 -28.04
C LEU A 88 18.27 -3.60 -29.25
N VAL A 89 17.02 -3.12 -29.13
CA VAL A 89 16.06 -3.11 -30.24
C VAL A 89 16.58 -2.26 -31.39
N ARG A 90 17.07 -1.04 -31.13
CA ARG A 90 17.67 -0.19 -32.18
C ARG A 90 18.85 -0.87 -32.87
N LYS A 91 19.75 -1.51 -32.11
CA LYS A 91 20.87 -2.27 -32.68
C LYS A 91 20.40 -3.44 -33.53
N ALA A 92 19.34 -4.14 -33.11
CA ALA A 92 18.76 -5.24 -33.89
C ALA A 92 18.12 -4.72 -35.19
N GLU A 93 17.45 -3.58 -35.16
CA GLU A 93 16.89 -2.94 -36.37
C GLU A 93 18.00 -2.48 -37.33
N GLU A 94 19.06 -1.85 -36.83
CA GLU A 94 20.22 -1.46 -37.62
C GLU A 94 20.91 -2.68 -38.25
N PHE A 95 21.06 -3.77 -37.49
CA PHE A 95 21.62 -5.02 -38.00
C PHE A 95 20.73 -5.66 -39.07
N THR A 96 19.41 -5.68 -38.86
CA THR A 96 18.44 -6.23 -39.84
C THR A 96 18.42 -5.42 -41.13
N ARG A 97 18.68 -4.10 -41.05
CA ARG A 97 18.82 -3.22 -42.21
C ARG A 97 20.21 -3.23 -42.84
N SER A 98 21.18 -3.95 -42.26
CA SER A 98 22.53 -3.99 -42.81
C SER A 98 22.57 -4.75 -44.15
N PRO A 99 23.32 -4.25 -45.14
CA PRO A 99 23.45 -4.90 -46.45
C PRO A 99 24.01 -6.33 -46.36
N ASP A 100 24.90 -6.58 -45.41
CA ASP A 100 25.53 -7.89 -45.22
C ASP A 100 24.54 -8.92 -44.66
N PHE A 101 23.63 -8.52 -43.77
CA PHE A 101 22.57 -9.38 -43.27
C PHE A 101 21.56 -9.72 -44.38
N LEU A 102 21.11 -8.72 -45.14
CA LEU A 102 20.23 -8.93 -46.29
C LEU A 102 20.87 -9.87 -47.31
N ARG A 103 22.15 -9.69 -47.60
CA ARG A 103 22.93 -10.59 -48.46
C ARG A 103 22.99 -12.01 -47.89
N GLN A 104 23.27 -12.18 -46.60
CA GLN A 104 23.29 -13.51 -45.98
C GLN A 104 21.92 -14.20 -46.00
N VAL A 105 20.83 -13.45 -45.81
CA VAL A 105 19.45 -13.97 -45.91
C VAL A 105 19.17 -14.46 -47.34
N ILE A 106 19.53 -13.67 -48.36
CA ILE A 106 19.37 -14.04 -49.77
C ILE A 106 20.18 -15.30 -50.12
N LEU A 107 21.44 -15.36 -49.70
CA LEU A 107 22.33 -16.48 -49.98
C LEU A 107 21.88 -17.78 -49.30
N ASN A 108 21.43 -17.71 -48.05
CA ASN A 108 20.91 -18.87 -47.33
C ASN A 108 19.55 -19.32 -47.87
N GLY A 109 18.70 -18.39 -48.30
CA GLY A 109 17.43 -18.70 -48.96
C GLY A 109 17.61 -19.38 -50.32
N ALA A 110 18.57 -18.92 -51.12
CA ALA A 110 18.95 -19.55 -52.38
C ALA A 110 19.52 -20.96 -52.18
N ARG A 111 20.38 -21.17 -51.17
CA ARG A 111 20.87 -22.52 -50.78
C ARG A 111 19.76 -23.47 -50.33
N ARG A 112 18.65 -22.92 -49.81
CA ARG A 112 17.45 -23.68 -49.42
C ARG A 112 16.47 -23.92 -50.57
N GLY A 113 16.80 -23.49 -51.80
CA GLY A 113 15.99 -23.70 -53.00
C GLY A 113 14.82 -22.72 -53.17
N GLN A 114 14.82 -21.58 -52.47
CA GLN A 114 13.76 -20.57 -52.61
C GLN A 114 13.92 -19.79 -53.94
N SER A 115 12.80 -19.49 -54.59
CA SER A 115 12.81 -18.73 -55.84
C SER A 115 13.24 -17.28 -55.60
N PRO A 116 13.95 -16.65 -56.55
CA PRO A 116 14.39 -15.25 -56.43
C PRO A 116 13.25 -14.26 -56.16
N GLN A 117 12.05 -14.54 -56.68
CA GLN A 117 10.84 -13.76 -56.46
C GLN A 117 10.33 -13.84 -55.01
N ALA A 118 10.45 -15.00 -54.36
CA ALA A 118 10.07 -15.15 -52.95
C ALA A 118 11.06 -14.43 -52.02
N LEU A 119 12.35 -14.43 -52.38
CA LEU A 119 13.40 -13.73 -51.66
C LEU A 119 13.26 -12.21 -51.79
N ALA A 120 13.01 -11.70 -53.00
CA ALA A 120 12.72 -10.29 -53.27
C ALA A 120 11.55 -9.75 -52.43
N LYS A 121 10.46 -10.53 -52.34
CA LYS A 121 9.28 -10.17 -51.53
C LYS A 121 9.56 -10.17 -50.02
N ALA A 122 10.46 -11.02 -49.54
CA ALA A 122 10.80 -11.14 -48.11
C ALA A 122 11.83 -10.09 -47.64
N THR A 123 12.75 -9.68 -48.50
CA THR A 123 13.77 -8.67 -48.18
C THR A 123 13.44 -7.25 -48.66
N GLY A 124 12.35 -7.07 -49.42
CA GLY A 124 11.91 -5.76 -49.93
C GLY A 124 12.77 -5.21 -51.07
N LEU A 125 13.54 -6.06 -51.75
CA LEU A 125 14.42 -5.71 -52.88
C LEU A 125 13.77 -6.08 -54.21
N SER A 126 14.20 -5.45 -55.31
CA SER A 126 13.73 -5.82 -56.64
C SER A 126 14.27 -7.19 -57.07
N MET A 127 13.57 -7.86 -58.00
CA MET A 127 13.97 -9.19 -58.49
C MET A 127 15.38 -9.15 -59.12
N ASP A 128 15.65 -8.10 -59.89
CA ASP A 128 16.93 -7.90 -60.58
C ASP A 128 18.09 -7.69 -59.60
N GLU A 129 17.87 -6.99 -58.48
CA GLU A 129 18.89 -6.78 -57.45
C GLU A 129 19.25 -8.08 -56.72
N VAL A 130 18.27 -8.94 -56.45
CA VAL A 130 18.49 -10.26 -55.83
C VAL A 130 19.29 -11.16 -56.77
N GLU A 131 18.98 -11.14 -58.06
CA GLU A 131 19.69 -11.92 -59.09
C GLU A 131 21.12 -11.42 -59.32
N LEU A 132 21.35 -10.10 -59.25
CA LEU A 132 22.68 -9.48 -59.29
C LEU A 132 23.57 -9.88 -58.09
N ILE A 133 22.97 -10.03 -56.90
CA ILE A 133 23.69 -10.46 -55.69
C ILE A 133 24.07 -11.94 -55.75
N LEU A 134 23.19 -12.78 -56.30
CA LEU A 134 23.42 -14.22 -56.49
C LEU A 134 24.47 -14.49 -57.58
N SER A 135 24.44 -13.73 -58.68
CA SER A 135 25.39 -13.85 -59.80
C SER A 135 26.79 -13.34 -59.47
N ARG A 136 26.97 -12.44 -58.50
CA ARG A 136 28.30 -12.00 -58.02
C ARG A 136 29.02 -13.01 -57.14
N GLN A 137 28.36 -14.10 -56.72
CA GLN A 137 28.93 -15.12 -55.84
C GLN A 137 29.08 -16.50 -56.52
N GLY A 138 28.57 -16.66 -57.75
CA GLY A 138 28.92 -17.75 -58.66
C GLY A 138 30.07 -17.35 -59.56
#